data_AF-A0A1U7E9Q0-F1
#
_entry.id   AF-A0A1U7E9Q0-F1
#
_cell.length_a   1.000
_cell.length_b   1.000
_cell.length_c   1.000
_cell.angle_alpha   90.00
_cell.angle_beta   90.00
_cell.angle_gamma   90.00
#
_symmetry.space_group_name_H-M   'P 1'
#
loop_
_entity.id
_entity.type
_entity.pdbx_description
1 polymer ?
#
loop_
_entity_poly.entity_id
_entity_poly.type
_entity_poly.pdbx_seq_one_letter_code
_entity_poly.pdbx_strand_id
1 'polypeptide(L)'
;MNQKKWNSLLVVLCSLITITIFYISSKEVDNLGRVQFTTLEGDASRVENMVLKADLVSYTANQSKPIIIKKDTVALDEHNQMKSSYFNYEDSIAQYIESYPSFMRGKTLYLGNFAENDTSIYYVEDFYSSRRHEAITELSIDIEELDKESGEITVKEFNVQFEKAVQNVVFYGIYEWQGYLLLDVLLTDPEGYNDHNNYYVYDTKAAKVIDQFNTGDISDWGSSQLFLVDEKKGDFVLETRSYNEETDTLEENHLYSYNIVSQSFKELFFDNEAILNNEETIRHGQDGKLYYFVRDRKTIVVHVYDIATESFVLEKEVSINPDIFTEWAYIDVQKNSSDGSILLYEPTIQWDVEMDDKIGMMILNPETLELEFSGYLEYQYDDDRQFLSVKSLKL
;
A
#
# COMPACT_ATOMS: atom_id res chain seq x y z
N MET A 1 -56.70 11.06 29.08
CA MET A 1 -56.02 9.91 28.45
C MET A 1 -54.53 10.23 28.43
N ASN A 2 -53.72 9.54 29.23
CA ASN A 2 -52.46 10.09 29.76
C ASN A 2 -51.32 10.14 28.74
N GLN A 3 -50.70 11.31 28.62
CA GLN A 3 -49.49 11.63 27.85
C GLN A 3 -48.34 10.61 28.07
N LYS A 4 -48.25 10.05 29.28
CA LYS A 4 -47.31 8.95 29.61
C LYS A 4 -47.52 7.68 28.77
N LYS A 5 -48.76 7.33 28.42
CA LYS A 5 -49.05 6.16 27.57
C LYS A 5 -48.61 6.40 26.11
N TRP A 6 -48.77 7.62 25.62
CA TRP A 6 -48.29 8.01 24.28
C TRP A 6 -46.77 8.02 24.19
N ASN A 7 -46.07 8.55 25.20
CA ASN A 7 -44.60 8.51 25.23
C ASN A 7 -44.08 7.06 25.31
N SER A 8 -44.75 6.19 26.09
CA SER A 8 -44.37 4.77 26.16
C SER A 8 -44.61 4.06 24.83
N LEU A 9 -45.71 4.35 24.15
CA LEU A 9 -46.01 3.79 22.83
C LEU A 9 -45.01 4.25 21.77
N LEU A 10 -44.61 5.52 21.81
CA LEU A 10 -43.63 6.10 20.89
C LEU A 10 -42.25 5.44 21.08
N VAL A 11 -41.80 5.25 22.34
CA VAL A 11 -40.54 4.57 22.64
C VAL A 11 -40.55 3.13 22.12
N VAL A 12 -41.65 2.39 22.35
CA VAL A 12 -41.78 1.00 21.85
C VAL A 12 -41.80 0.96 20.32
N LEU A 13 -42.49 1.90 19.67
CA LEU A 13 -42.52 2.01 18.21
C LEU A 13 -41.13 2.34 17.64
N CYS A 14 -40.41 3.29 18.23
CA CYS A 14 -39.04 3.60 17.86
C CYS A 14 -38.13 2.38 18.04
N SER A 15 -38.19 1.69 19.17
CA SER A 15 -37.40 0.47 19.40
C SER A 15 -37.73 -0.62 18.38
N LEU A 16 -39.00 -0.84 18.04
CA LEU A 16 -39.41 -1.81 17.03
C LEU A 16 -38.91 -1.44 15.63
N ILE A 17 -39.00 -0.16 15.25
CA ILE A 17 -38.47 0.33 13.98
C ILE A 17 -36.96 0.17 13.94
N THR A 18 -36.23 0.52 15.01
CA THR A 18 -34.78 0.35 15.10
C THR A 18 -34.37 -1.12 15.01
N ILE A 19 -35.06 -2.02 15.71
CA ILE A 19 -34.80 -3.48 15.66
C ILE A 19 -35.12 -4.03 14.26
N THR A 20 -36.21 -3.58 13.63
CA THR A 20 -36.61 -4.07 12.31
C THR A 20 -35.66 -3.57 11.23
N ILE A 21 -35.24 -2.30 11.28
CA ILE A 21 -34.21 -1.75 10.39
C ILE A 21 -32.91 -2.52 10.61
N PHE A 22 -32.48 -2.70 11.87
CA PHE A 22 -31.27 -3.47 12.20
C PHE A 22 -31.33 -4.90 11.66
N TYR A 23 -32.48 -5.59 11.79
CA TYR A 23 -32.66 -6.96 11.33
C TYR A 23 -32.76 -7.10 9.80
N ILE A 24 -33.36 -6.13 9.12
CA ILE A 24 -33.40 -6.10 7.65
C ILE A 24 -31.99 -5.79 7.10
N SER A 25 -31.31 -4.79 7.66
CA SER A 25 -29.94 -4.45 7.31
C SER A 25 -28.97 -5.60 7.62
N SER A 26 -29.16 -6.36 8.70
CA SER A 26 -28.30 -7.53 8.98
C SER A 26 -28.56 -8.70 8.02
N LYS A 27 -29.78 -8.87 7.50
CA LYS A 27 -30.11 -9.96 6.56
C LYS A 27 -29.65 -9.69 5.12
N GLU A 28 -29.49 -8.43 4.73
CA GLU A 28 -28.83 -8.08 3.47
C GLU A 28 -27.31 -8.32 3.51
N VAL A 29 -26.74 -8.49 4.72
CA VAL A 29 -25.29 -8.63 4.95
C VAL A 29 -24.78 -10.09 4.85
N ASP A 30 -25.63 -11.10 5.05
CA ASP A 30 -25.27 -12.54 5.01
C ASP A 30 -24.92 -13.09 3.60
N ASN A 31 -24.65 -12.22 2.63
CA ASN A 31 -24.87 -12.53 1.21
C ASN A 31 -23.73 -12.07 0.29
N LEU A 32 -22.53 -11.91 0.84
CA LEU A 32 -21.32 -11.61 0.09
C LEU A 32 -20.77 -12.91 -0.53
N GLY A 33 -20.36 -12.86 -1.80
CA GLY A 33 -19.91 -14.03 -2.56
C GLY A 33 -18.62 -14.64 -2.02
N ARG A 34 -18.17 -15.72 -2.65
CA ARG A 34 -17.04 -16.52 -2.19
C ARG A 34 -15.86 -16.33 -3.12
N VAL A 35 -14.66 -16.16 -2.59
CA VAL A 35 -13.44 -16.23 -3.41
C VAL A 35 -12.94 -17.66 -3.43
N GLN A 36 -12.76 -18.23 -4.62
CA GLN A 36 -12.19 -19.55 -4.83
C GLN A 36 -10.77 -19.45 -5.37
N PHE A 37 -9.88 -20.26 -4.79
CA PHE A 37 -8.50 -20.40 -5.23
C PHE A 37 -8.36 -21.52 -6.25
N THR A 38 -7.69 -21.27 -7.37
CA THR A 38 -7.37 -22.28 -8.37
C THR A 38 -5.87 -22.30 -8.65
N THR A 39 -5.23 -23.44 -8.39
CA THR A 39 -3.84 -23.70 -8.79
C THR A 39 -3.77 -24.09 -10.25
N LEU A 40 -2.85 -23.48 -11.00
CA LEU A 40 -2.52 -23.86 -12.37
C LEU A 40 -1.24 -24.69 -12.44
N GLU A 41 -0.19 -24.26 -11.71
CA GLU A 41 1.13 -24.90 -11.69
C GLU A 41 1.79 -24.76 -10.31
N GLY A 42 2.70 -25.68 -9.99
CA GLY A 42 3.49 -25.63 -8.77
C GLY A 42 2.80 -26.19 -7.53
N ASP A 43 3.33 -25.85 -6.35
CA ASP A 43 2.88 -26.38 -5.08
C ASP A 43 1.79 -25.48 -4.46
N ALA A 44 0.55 -25.98 -4.41
CA ALA A 44 -0.56 -25.27 -3.79
C ALA A 44 -0.35 -24.98 -2.29
N SER A 45 0.57 -25.69 -1.61
CA SER A 45 0.86 -25.39 -0.22
C SER A 45 1.59 -24.06 -0.03
N ARG A 46 2.20 -23.49 -1.09
CA ARG A 46 2.90 -22.20 -1.04
C ARG A 46 1.98 -21.03 -0.68
N VAL A 47 0.70 -21.15 -0.96
CA VAL A 47 -0.33 -20.17 -0.58
C VAL A 47 -1.08 -20.53 0.70
N GLU A 48 -0.69 -21.59 1.40
CA GLU A 48 -1.32 -21.96 2.67
C GLU A 48 -1.06 -20.89 3.72
N ASN A 49 -2.13 -20.23 4.16
CA ASN A 49 -2.10 -19.11 5.11
C ASN A 49 -1.47 -17.83 4.55
N MET A 50 -1.31 -17.73 3.23
CA MET A 50 -0.86 -16.50 2.60
C MET A 50 -1.92 -15.42 2.74
N VAL A 51 -1.54 -14.29 3.34
CA VAL A 51 -2.40 -13.10 3.40
C VAL A 51 -2.12 -12.26 2.17
N LEU A 52 -3.09 -12.18 1.28
CA LEU A 52 -3.06 -11.29 0.12
C LEU A 52 -3.80 -10.00 0.46
N LYS A 53 -3.33 -8.87 -0.06
CA LYS A 53 -4.06 -7.60 0.01
C LYS A 53 -4.67 -7.33 -1.36
N ALA A 54 -5.97 -7.58 -1.51
CA ALA A 54 -6.69 -7.27 -2.74
C ALA A 54 -7.88 -6.36 -2.45
N ASP A 55 -8.14 -5.42 -3.34
CA ASP A 55 -9.20 -4.43 -3.32
C ASP A 55 -10.42 -4.93 -4.11
N LEU A 56 -11.57 -4.99 -3.45
CA LEU A 56 -12.84 -5.29 -4.11
C LEU A 56 -13.50 -4.01 -4.63
N VAL A 57 -13.46 -3.73 -5.94
CA VAL A 57 -13.92 -2.47 -6.52
C VAL A 57 -15.27 -2.63 -7.25
N SER A 58 -16.21 -1.70 -7.01
CA SER A 58 -17.47 -1.58 -7.78
C SER A 58 -17.45 -0.34 -8.68
N TYR A 59 -17.98 -0.47 -9.88
CA TYR A 59 -18.21 0.64 -10.81
C TYR A 59 -19.18 1.71 -10.28
N THR A 60 -20.09 1.32 -9.37
CA THR A 60 -21.17 2.19 -8.86
C THR A 60 -20.88 2.77 -7.47
N ALA A 61 -19.86 2.25 -6.78
CA ALA A 61 -19.38 2.79 -5.52
C ALA A 61 -17.86 2.56 -5.42
N ASN A 62 -17.09 3.64 -5.30
CA ASN A 62 -15.66 3.59 -4.94
C ASN A 62 -15.52 3.13 -3.48
N GLN A 63 -15.79 1.86 -3.23
CA GLN A 63 -15.45 1.17 -2.01
C GLN A 63 -14.37 0.19 -2.40
N SER A 64 -13.14 0.46 -1.99
CA SER A 64 -12.14 -0.60 -1.88
C SER A 64 -12.46 -1.41 -0.62
N LYS A 65 -12.06 -2.68 -0.57
CA LYS A 65 -12.07 -3.48 0.65
C LYS A 65 -10.88 -4.40 0.60
N PRO A 66 -9.98 -4.40 1.60
CA PRO A 66 -8.94 -5.40 1.66
C PRO A 66 -9.56 -6.78 1.87
N ILE A 67 -9.15 -7.75 1.06
CA ILE A 67 -9.55 -9.15 1.18
C ILE A 67 -8.37 -9.95 1.71
N ILE A 68 -8.38 -10.26 3.01
CA ILE A 68 -7.42 -11.20 3.60
C ILE A 68 -7.82 -12.62 3.19
N ILE A 69 -7.11 -13.19 2.22
CA ILE A 69 -7.40 -14.54 1.76
C ILE A 69 -6.81 -15.56 2.74
N LYS A 70 -7.62 -16.49 3.23
CA LYS A 70 -7.20 -17.67 3.98
C LYS A 70 -7.77 -18.88 3.27
N LYS A 71 -6.98 -19.97 3.19
CA LYS A 71 -7.17 -21.20 2.39
C LYS A 71 -8.62 -21.70 2.23
N ASP A 72 -9.45 -21.51 3.23
CA ASP A 72 -10.82 -22.00 3.26
C ASP A 72 -11.76 -20.81 3.09
N THR A 73 -12.29 -20.63 1.87
CA THR A 73 -13.39 -19.71 1.51
C THR A 73 -13.54 -18.52 2.45
N VAL A 74 -12.95 -17.39 2.06
CA VAL A 74 -13.17 -16.15 2.81
C VAL A 74 -14.57 -15.67 2.53
N ALA A 75 -15.45 -15.83 3.52
CA ALA A 75 -16.59 -14.95 3.62
C ALA A 75 -16.03 -13.52 3.73
N LEU A 76 -16.32 -12.67 2.75
CA LEU A 76 -15.99 -11.25 2.86
C LEU A 76 -16.62 -10.74 4.16
N ASP A 77 -15.78 -10.26 5.09
CA ASP A 77 -16.15 -10.10 6.49
C ASP A 77 -17.35 -9.13 6.68
N GLU A 78 -18.19 -9.48 7.67
CA GLU A 78 -19.56 -9.04 7.89
C GLU A 78 -19.62 -7.65 8.56
N HIS A 79 -19.42 -6.55 7.84
CA HIS A 79 -19.43 -5.22 8.49
C HIS A 79 -20.56 -4.27 8.09
N ASN A 80 -21.39 -3.99 9.10
CA ASN A 80 -22.54 -3.10 9.17
C ASN A 80 -22.28 -1.74 8.48
N GLN A 81 -23.23 -1.27 7.65
CA GLN A 81 -23.14 -0.04 6.85
C GLN A 81 -22.84 1.24 7.67
N MET A 82 -22.97 1.21 9.01
CA MET A 82 -22.52 2.30 9.89
C MET A 82 -20.99 2.43 10.03
N LYS A 83 -20.20 1.42 9.63
CA LYS A 83 -18.74 1.54 9.50
C LYS A 83 -18.31 2.10 8.13
N SER A 84 -19.24 2.46 7.22
CA SER A 84 -18.98 2.81 5.80
C SER A 84 -17.93 3.92 5.53
N SER A 85 -17.56 4.71 6.54
CA SER A 85 -16.49 5.69 6.46
C SER A 85 -15.06 5.12 6.63
N TYR A 86 -14.91 3.84 7.00
CA TYR A 86 -13.62 3.18 7.25
C TYR A 86 -13.06 2.38 6.06
N PHE A 87 -13.64 2.55 4.88
CA PHE A 87 -13.54 1.56 3.79
C PHE A 87 -12.33 1.70 2.86
N ASN A 88 -11.50 2.73 3.00
CA ASN A 88 -10.32 2.91 2.13
C ASN A 88 -9.00 2.76 2.90
N TYR A 89 -8.97 1.97 3.98
CA TYR A 89 -7.79 1.83 4.82
C TYR A 89 -7.13 0.47 4.62
N GLU A 90 -5.82 0.49 4.42
CA GLU A 90 -5.01 -0.74 4.40
C GLU A 90 -5.16 -1.53 5.70
N ASP A 91 -5.04 -2.87 5.64
CA ASP A 91 -5.26 -3.78 6.78
C ASP A 91 -4.49 -3.41 8.05
N SER A 92 -3.27 -2.90 7.92
CA SER A 92 -2.48 -2.44 9.06
C SER A 92 -3.21 -1.34 9.83
N ILE A 93 -3.85 -0.40 9.14
CA ILE A 93 -4.65 0.66 9.76
C ILE A 93 -5.89 0.09 10.45
N ALA A 94 -6.59 -0.87 9.82
CA ALA A 94 -7.73 -1.54 10.45
C ALA A 94 -7.30 -2.29 11.74
N GLN A 95 -6.19 -3.03 11.67
CA GLN A 95 -5.60 -3.71 12.82
C GLN A 95 -5.18 -2.73 13.92
N TYR A 96 -4.62 -1.57 13.57
CA TYR A 96 -4.28 -0.54 14.54
C TYR A 96 -5.52 0.06 15.20
N ILE A 97 -6.60 0.27 14.45
CA ILE A 97 -7.88 0.77 14.99
C ILE A 97 -8.46 -0.23 15.99
N GLU A 98 -8.39 -1.52 15.69
CA GLU A 98 -8.88 -2.58 16.57
C GLU A 98 -8.01 -2.80 17.81
N SER A 99 -6.69 -2.85 17.60
CA SER A 99 -5.72 -3.20 18.65
C SER A 99 -5.36 -2.00 19.54
N TYR A 100 -5.32 -0.80 18.96
CA TYR A 100 -4.83 0.42 19.59
C TYR A 100 -5.78 1.62 19.39
N PRO A 101 -7.08 1.51 19.77
CA PRO A 101 -8.10 2.51 19.46
C PRO A 101 -7.85 3.90 20.07
N SER A 102 -7.11 3.96 21.19
CA SER A 102 -6.73 5.24 21.81
C SER A 102 -5.66 5.97 21.01
N PHE A 103 -4.68 5.24 20.46
CA PHE A 103 -3.61 5.79 19.63
C PHE A 103 -4.17 6.29 18.29
N MET A 104 -5.03 5.49 17.66
CA MET A 104 -5.63 5.84 16.35
C MET A 104 -6.62 6.99 16.37
N ARG A 105 -7.11 7.40 17.55
CA ARG A 105 -8.15 8.41 17.65
C ARG A 105 -7.63 9.78 17.20
N GLY A 106 -8.23 10.30 16.13
CA GLY A 106 -7.93 11.64 15.61
C GLY A 106 -6.77 11.69 14.63
N LYS A 107 -6.17 10.53 14.29
CA LYS A 107 -5.12 10.42 13.28
C LYS A 107 -5.70 10.39 11.87
N THR A 108 -4.93 10.92 10.92
CA THR A 108 -5.14 10.67 9.50
C THR A 108 -4.84 9.20 9.22
N LEU A 109 -5.75 8.55 8.49
CA LEU A 109 -5.74 7.11 8.28
C LEU A 109 -5.12 6.77 6.91
N TYR A 110 -3.94 7.33 6.63
CA TYR A 110 -3.14 7.03 5.44
C TYR A 110 -1.90 6.24 5.88
N LEU A 111 -1.60 5.11 5.23
CA LEU A 111 -0.54 4.20 5.70
C LEU A 111 0.84 4.86 5.65
N GLY A 112 1.07 5.78 4.70
CA GLY A 112 2.32 6.54 4.60
C GLY A 112 2.68 7.31 5.87
N ASN A 113 1.69 7.61 6.73
CA ASN A 113 1.91 8.27 8.03
C ASN A 113 2.33 7.32 9.15
N PHE A 114 2.42 6.00 8.91
CA PHE A 114 2.72 5.01 9.93
C PHE A 114 3.95 4.17 9.55
N ALA A 115 4.72 3.81 10.58
CA ALA A 115 5.73 2.77 10.49
C ALA A 115 5.67 1.90 11.75
N GLU A 116 6.07 0.64 11.68
CA GLU A 116 6.06 -0.24 12.83
C GLU A 116 7.30 -1.14 12.91
N ASN A 117 7.65 -1.52 14.13
CA ASN A 117 8.55 -2.62 14.41
C ASN A 117 7.90 -3.58 15.41
N ASP A 118 8.64 -4.58 15.89
CA ASP A 118 8.11 -5.60 16.80
C ASP A 118 7.54 -5.02 18.11
N THR A 119 8.05 -3.86 18.57
CA THR A 119 7.72 -3.30 19.89
C THR A 119 6.90 -2.01 19.82
N SER A 120 6.92 -1.29 18.71
CA SER A 120 6.38 0.06 18.61
C SER A 120 5.63 0.32 17.30
N ILE A 121 4.69 1.27 17.33
CA ILE A 121 4.10 1.92 16.14
C ILE A 121 4.45 3.40 16.19
N TYR A 122 4.94 3.92 15.08
CA TYR A 122 5.26 5.32 14.88
C TYR A 122 4.21 5.99 14.00
N TYR A 123 3.92 7.25 14.30
CA TYR A 123 3.01 8.07 13.51
C TYR A 123 3.57 9.48 13.33
N VAL A 124 3.49 10.00 12.10
CA VAL A 124 3.76 11.41 11.79
C VAL A 124 2.59 11.95 10.99
N GLU A 125 1.98 13.04 11.44
CA GLU A 125 0.85 13.68 10.76
C GLU A 125 1.30 14.41 9.49
N ASP A 126 0.48 14.35 8.44
CA ASP A 126 0.66 15.20 7.27
C ASP A 126 0.44 16.67 7.62
N PHE A 127 1.43 17.51 7.29
CA PHE A 127 1.31 18.94 7.48
C PHE A 127 0.74 19.62 6.23
N TYR A 128 -0.60 19.62 6.18
CA TYR A 128 -1.44 20.49 5.33
C TYR A 128 -1.44 20.15 3.83
N SER A 129 -2.38 19.30 3.40
CA SER A 129 -2.65 18.99 1.99
C SER A 129 -3.28 20.14 1.17
N SER A 130 -3.51 21.32 1.78
CA SER A 130 -4.07 22.50 1.10
C SER A 130 -3.12 23.69 1.20
N ARG A 131 -2.74 24.26 0.05
CA ARG A 131 -1.73 25.33 -0.10
C ARG A 131 -1.87 26.40 0.98
N ARG A 132 -0.86 26.53 1.85
CA ARG A 132 -0.78 27.68 2.77
C ARG A 132 -0.74 28.97 1.98
N HIS A 133 -1.32 30.04 2.52
CA HIS A 133 -1.17 31.37 1.93
C HIS A 133 0.22 32.00 2.24
N GLU A 134 0.93 31.48 3.24
CA GLU A 134 2.23 31.99 3.69
C GLU A 134 3.28 30.88 3.69
N ALA A 135 4.40 31.13 3.04
CA ALA A 135 5.55 30.22 3.00
C ALA A 135 6.25 30.16 4.37
N ILE A 136 6.71 28.97 4.76
CA ILE A 136 7.41 28.73 6.03
C ILE A 136 8.88 28.40 5.78
N THR A 137 9.75 28.78 6.72
CA THR A 137 11.19 28.45 6.68
C THR A 137 11.58 27.48 7.78
N GLU A 138 10.67 27.18 8.70
CA GLU A 138 10.83 26.19 9.75
C GLU A 138 9.52 25.46 9.98
N LEU A 139 9.62 24.17 10.34
CA LEU A 139 8.49 23.35 10.74
C LEU A 139 8.88 22.51 11.96
N SER A 140 7.99 22.50 12.95
CA SER A 140 8.03 21.54 14.04
C SER A 140 7.21 20.31 13.65
N ILE A 141 7.82 19.14 13.74
CA ILE A 141 7.20 17.85 13.39
C ILE A 141 7.16 17.00 14.67
N ASP A 142 5.96 16.51 14.98
CA ASP A 142 5.73 15.57 16.07
C ASP A 142 5.77 14.14 15.53
N ILE A 143 6.56 13.29 16.17
CA ILE A 143 6.54 11.83 16.01
C ILE A 143 5.88 11.24 17.25
N GLU A 144 4.72 10.63 17.07
CA GLU A 144 4.09 9.84 18.12
C GLU A 144 4.60 8.39 18.05
N GLU A 145 5.03 7.86 19.19
CA GLU A 145 5.45 6.46 19.36
C GLU A 145 4.53 5.79 20.37
N LEU A 146 3.85 4.73 19.92
CA LEU A 146 3.09 3.81 20.75
C LEU A 146 3.96 2.60 21.09
N ASP A 147 4.16 2.33 22.37
CA ASP A 147 4.70 1.06 22.86
C ASP A 147 3.58 0.00 22.84
N LYS A 148 3.75 -1.07 22.04
CA LYS A 148 2.74 -2.10 21.79
C LYS A 148 2.42 -2.94 23.04
N GLU A 149 3.35 -3.06 23.99
CA GLU A 149 3.18 -3.88 25.21
C GLU A 149 2.42 -3.11 26.30
N SER A 150 2.86 -1.90 26.59
CA SER A 150 2.32 -1.06 27.65
C SER A 150 1.13 -0.21 27.21
N GLY A 151 1.01 0.08 25.91
CA GLY A 151 0.06 1.04 25.37
C GLY A 151 0.40 2.50 25.69
N GLU A 152 1.60 2.77 26.21
CA GLU A 152 2.08 4.13 26.47
C GLU A 152 2.34 4.85 25.14
N ILE A 153 1.91 6.11 25.06
CA ILE A 153 2.14 6.97 23.90
C ILE A 153 3.12 8.05 24.32
N THR A 154 4.24 8.11 23.61
CA THR A 154 5.22 9.18 23.76
C THR A 154 5.21 10.06 22.52
N VAL A 155 5.40 11.36 22.70
CA VAL A 155 5.47 12.33 21.60
C VAL A 155 6.85 12.95 21.63
N LYS A 156 7.54 12.90 20.50
CA LYS A 156 8.87 13.48 20.33
C LYS A 156 8.80 14.51 19.22
N GLU A 157 9.22 15.73 19.53
CA GLU A 157 9.22 16.85 18.60
C GLU A 157 10.63 17.02 18.00
N PHE A 158 10.72 17.30 16.70
CA PHE A 158 11.93 17.84 16.10
C PHE A 158 11.62 18.98 15.15
N ASN A 159 12.57 19.90 15.02
CA ASN A 159 12.43 21.07 14.17
C ASN A 159 13.27 20.89 12.90
N VAL A 160 12.64 21.11 11.76
CA VAL A 160 13.30 21.17 10.46
C VAL A 160 13.42 22.63 10.05
N GLN A 161 14.60 23.01 9.60
CA GLN A 161 14.88 24.31 8.99
C GLN A 161 15.06 24.09 7.50
N PHE A 162 14.24 24.77 6.70
CA PHE A 162 14.29 24.64 5.25
C PHE A 162 15.28 25.68 4.69
N GLU A 163 16.08 25.26 3.71
CA GLU A 163 17.01 26.17 3.03
C GLU A 163 16.29 27.29 2.27
N LYS A 164 15.10 26.99 1.74
CA LYS A 164 14.20 27.91 1.06
C LYS A 164 12.84 27.88 1.74
N ALA A 165 12.08 28.96 1.60
CA ALA A 165 10.72 28.98 2.13
C ALA A 165 9.85 27.97 1.35
N VAL A 166 9.09 27.12 2.04
CA VAL A 166 8.23 26.08 1.45
C VAL A 166 6.76 26.39 1.73
N GLN A 167 5.87 25.93 0.85
CA GLN A 167 4.42 26.16 0.98
C GLN A 167 3.67 24.93 1.51
N ASN A 168 4.11 23.72 1.12
CA ASN A 168 3.51 22.44 1.54
C ASN A 168 4.59 21.48 2.05
N VAL A 169 4.21 20.63 3.00
CA VAL A 169 5.04 19.54 3.53
C VAL A 169 4.17 18.29 3.62
N VAL A 170 4.38 17.33 2.73
CA VAL A 170 3.59 16.09 2.67
C VAL A 170 4.51 14.90 2.94
N PHE A 171 4.09 13.96 3.79
CA PHE A 171 4.85 12.74 4.02
C PHE A 171 4.32 11.66 3.07
N TYR A 172 5.14 11.26 2.10
CA TYR A 172 4.79 10.15 1.22
C TYR A 172 4.98 8.79 1.90
N GLY A 173 5.89 8.71 2.87
CA GLY A 173 6.15 7.48 3.60
C GLY A 173 7.04 7.68 4.81
N ILE A 174 6.92 6.74 5.74
CA ILE A 174 7.80 6.58 6.90
C ILE A 174 8.26 5.13 6.92
N TYR A 175 9.56 4.93 7.05
CA TYR A 175 10.15 3.59 7.08
C TYR A 175 10.89 3.42 8.40
N GLU A 176 10.56 2.37 9.16
CA GLU A 176 11.28 2.01 10.38
C GLU A 176 12.41 1.05 10.05
N TRP A 177 13.56 1.31 10.64
CA TRP A 177 14.66 0.36 10.66
C TRP A 177 15.45 0.44 11.97
N GLN A 178 15.29 -0.55 12.85
CA GLN A 178 16.09 -0.75 14.08
C GLN A 178 16.25 0.52 14.95
N GLY A 179 15.17 1.28 15.13
CA GLY A 179 15.18 2.52 15.91
C GLY A 179 15.61 3.77 15.12
N TYR A 180 15.67 3.67 13.80
CA TYR A 180 15.74 4.81 12.89
C TYR A 180 14.43 4.92 12.10
N LEU A 181 14.00 6.15 11.84
CA LEU A 181 12.91 6.45 10.92
C LEU A 181 13.47 7.20 9.72
N LEU A 182 13.21 6.69 8.52
CA LEU A 182 13.44 7.42 7.28
C LEU A 182 12.10 8.04 6.86
N LEU A 183 12.06 9.37 6.81
CA LEU A 183 10.89 10.15 6.44
C LEU A 183 11.04 10.59 4.98
N ASP A 184 10.12 10.17 4.11
CA ASP A 184 10.00 10.63 2.72
C ASP A 184 9.05 11.82 2.67
N VAL A 185 9.61 13.00 2.42
CA VAL A 185 8.93 14.29 2.58
C VAL A 185 8.97 15.08 1.28
N LEU A 186 7.79 15.31 0.71
CA LEU A 186 7.60 16.25 -0.38
C LEU A 186 7.53 17.68 0.15
N LEU A 187 8.40 18.53 -0.38
CA LEU A 187 8.37 19.97 -0.14
C LEU A 187 8.00 20.71 -1.43
N THR A 188 6.96 21.53 -1.39
CA THR A 188 6.56 22.36 -2.55
C THR A 188 7.03 23.80 -2.38
N ASP A 189 7.63 24.37 -3.42
CA ASP A 189 8.03 25.78 -3.44
C ASP A 189 6.80 26.73 -3.49
N PRO A 190 6.88 27.97 -2.96
CA PRO A 190 5.79 28.95 -2.98
C PRO A 190 5.39 29.41 -4.38
N GLU A 191 6.30 29.25 -5.35
CA GLU A 191 6.04 29.56 -6.75
C GLU A 191 5.24 28.45 -7.45
N GLY A 192 5.10 27.28 -6.81
CA GLY A 192 4.07 26.27 -7.10
C GLY A 192 4.37 25.32 -8.26
N TYR A 193 5.62 25.25 -8.71
CA TYR A 193 6.02 24.42 -9.85
C TYR A 193 7.03 23.32 -9.49
N ASN A 194 8.01 23.59 -8.61
CA ASN A 194 8.98 22.56 -8.22
C ASN A 194 8.56 21.85 -6.93
N ASP A 195 8.54 20.53 -7.03
CA ASP A 195 8.30 19.58 -5.94
C ASP A 195 9.60 18.85 -5.64
N HIS A 196 10.07 18.91 -4.38
CA HIS A 196 11.35 18.36 -3.97
C HIS A 196 11.14 17.24 -2.96
N ASN A 197 11.54 16.02 -3.33
CA ASN A 197 11.58 14.91 -2.38
C ASN A 197 12.83 15.02 -1.49
N ASN A 198 12.56 15.15 -0.20
CA ASN A 198 13.55 15.30 0.86
C ASN A 198 13.41 14.13 1.82
N TYR A 199 14.56 13.60 2.21
CA TYR A 199 14.65 12.45 3.09
C TYR A 199 15.30 12.86 4.39
N TYR A 200 14.64 12.57 5.51
CA TYR A 200 15.17 12.85 6.85
C TYR A 200 15.36 11.53 7.60
N VAL A 201 16.54 11.35 8.19
CA VAL A 201 16.81 10.21 9.07
C VAL A 201 16.73 10.65 10.51
N TYR A 202 15.75 10.11 11.23
CA TYR A 202 15.49 10.38 12.62
C TYR A 202 15.94 9.20 13.51
N ASP A 203 16.80 9.48 14.49
CA ASP A 203 17.18 8.51 15.52
C ASP A 203 16.14 8.55 16.64
N THR A 204 15.35 7.48 16.79
CA THR A 204 14.22 7.45 17.74
C THR A 204 14.69 7.50 19.19
N LYS A 205 15.91 7.03 19.48
CA LYS A 205 16.48 7.03 20.81
C LYS A 205 17.10 8.37 21.17
N ALA A 206 17.83 8.98 20.24
CA ALA A 206 18.43 10.30 20.44
C ALA A 206 17.41 11.44 20.28
N ALA A 207 16.23 11.13 19.73
CA ALA A 207 15.13 12.05 19.45
C ALA A 207 15.56 13.26 18.60
N LYS A 208 16.29 12.99 17.51
CA LYS A 208 16.78 14.03 16.60
C LYS A 208 16.99 13.50 15.19
N VAL A 209 16.92 14.39 14.22
CA VAL A 209 17.42 14.15 12.86
C VAL A 209 18.94 14.03 12.92
N ILE A 210 19.47 12.97 12.31
CA ILE A 210 20.91 12.67 12.25
C ILE A 210 21.48 12.78 10.85
N ASP A 211 20.62 12.77 9.83
CA ASP A 211 21.00 12.94 8.43
C ASP A 211 19.83 13.51 7.62
N GLN A 212 20.17 14.18 6.52
CA GLN A 212 19.22 14.73 5.56
C GLN A 212 19.84 14.69 4.17
N PHE A 213 19.08 14.22 3.19
CA PHE A 213 19.47 14.24 1.78
C PHE A 213 18.27 14.54 0.88
N ASN A 214 18.55 15.00 -0.33
CA ASN A 214 17.55 15.23 -1.37
C ASN A 214 18.01 14.60 -2.67
N THR A 215 17.08 14.44 -3.61
CA THR A 215 17.31 13.90 -4.94
C THR A 215 17.80 14.94 -5.95
N GLY A 216 18.16 16.15 -5.50
CA GLY A 216 18.32 17.31 -6.36
C GLY A 216 16.98 17.87 -6.84
N ASP A 217 17.04 18.89 -7.70
CA ASP A 217 15.86 19.47 -8.37
C ASP A 217 15.32 18.40 -9.35
N ILE A 218 14.37 17.58 -8.93
CA ILE A 218 13.56 16.79 -9.85
C ILE A 218 12.80 17.82 -10.70
N SER A 219 12.91 17.76 -12.03
CA SER A 219 12.13 18.65 -12.89
C SER A 219 10.64 18.55 -12.54
N ASP A 220 9.85 19.58 -12.84
CA ASP A 220 8.38 19.58 -12.63
C ASP A 220 7.67 18.35 -13.22
N TRP A 221 8.35 17.66 -14.13
CA TRP A 221 7.94 16.42 -14.77
C TRP A 221 8.87 15.28 -14.36
N GLY A 222 8.95 14.97 -13.07
CA GLY A 222 9.76 13.85 -12.59
C GLY A 222 9.10 13.11 -11.44
N SER A 223 9.69 11.98 -11.08
CA SER A 223 9.23 11.17 -9.95
C SER A 223 10.42 10.57 -9.21
N SER A 224 10.21 10.23 -7.94
CA SER A 224 11.12 9.34 -7.24
C SER A 224 10.37 8.22 -6.54
N GLN A 225 11.06 7.11 -6.35
CA GLN A 225 10.54 5.94 -5.66
C GLN A 225 11.63 5.36 -4.77
N LEU A 226 11.28 5.09 -3.51
CA LEU A 226 12.18 4.48 -2.54
C LEU A 226 11.86 2.99 -2.37
N PHE A 227 12.91 2.16 -2.40
CA PHE A 227 12.85 0.73 -2.19
C PHE A 227 13.68 0.36 -0.96
N LEU A 228 13.11 -0.40 -0.03
CA LEU A 228 13.88 -1.06 1.02
C LEU A 228 14.53 -2.31 0.43
N VAL A 229 15.86 -2.33 0.35
CA VAL A 229 16.59 -3.40 -0.36
C VAL A 229 17.25 -4.38 0.59
N ASP A 230 17.72 -3.95 1.76
CA ASP A 230 18.23 -4.86 2.80
C ASP A 230 17.74 -4.43 4.19
N GLU A 231 16.64 -5.05 4.63
CA GLU A 231 16.06 -4.90 5.97
C GLU A 231 17.05 -5.21 7.11
N LYS A 232 18.11 -5.99 6.87
CA LYS A 232 19.08 -6.34 7.93
C LYS A 232 20.19 -5.31 8.04
N LYS A 233 20.52 -4.63 6.94
CA LYS A 233 21.59 -3.62 6.89
C LYS A 233 21.11 -2.18 6.90
N GLY A 234 19.82 -1.96 6.65
CA GLY A 234 19.24 -0.62 6.51
C GLY A 234 19.66 0.02 5.18
N ASP A 235 19.77 -0.80 4.14
CA ASP A 235 20.06 -0.34 2.78
C ASP A 235 18.77 -0.05 2.03
N PHE A 236 18.66 1.18 1.55
CA PHE A 236 17.60 1.65 0.68
C PHE A 236 18.17 1.94 -0.70
N VAL A 237 17.33 1.81 -1.72
CA VAL A 237 17.61 2.34 -3.05
C VAL A 237 16.55 3.34 -3.43
N LEU A 238 16.99 4.48 -3.93
CA LEU A 238 16.17 5.56 -4.43
C LEU A 238 16.31 5.63 -5.94
N GLU A 239 15.20 5.46 -6.66
CA GLU A 239 15.12 5.71 -8.09
C GLU A 239 14.56 7.11 -8.32
N THR A 240 15.17 7.87 -9.22
CA THR A 240 14.69 9.19 -9.65
C THR A 240 14.56 9.21 -11.16
N ARG A 241 13.43 9.70 -11.66
CA ARG A 241 13.14 9.84 -13.09
C ARG A 241 12.81 11.28 -13.43
N SER A 242 13.32 11.76 -14.55
CA SER A 242 12.96 13.05 -15.14
C SER A 242 12.43 12.85 -16.55
N TYR A 243 11.38 13.58 -16.90
CA TYR A 243 10.69 13.49 -18.18
C TYR A 243 10.75 14.83 -18.90
N ASN A 244 10.76 14.75 -20.23
CA ASN A 244 10.63 15.91 -21.09
C ASN A 244 9.17 16.39 -21.11
N GLU A 245 8.92 17.63 -20.70
CA GLU A 245 7.57 18.22 -20.66
C GLU A 245 6.87 18.23 -22.03
N GLU A 246 7.60 18.49 -23.13
CA GLU A 246 6.99 18.63 -24.44
C GLU A 246 6.63 17.29 -25.09
N THR A 247 7.41 16.26 -24.82
CA THR A 247 7.28 14.95 -25.47
C THR A 247 6.73 13.86 -24.57
N ASP A 248 6.66 14.09 -23.26
CA ASP A 248 6.27 13.09 -22.25
C ASP A 248 7.14 11.83 -22.35
N THR A 249 8.45 12.03 -22.51
CA THR A 249 9.43 10.95 -22.64
C THR A 249 10.47 11.04 -21.55
N LEU A 250 10.80 9.90 -20.94
CA LEU A 250 11.88 9.79 -19.96
C LEU A 250 13.22 10.31 -20.52
N GLU A 251 13.84 11.28 -19.84
CA GLU A 251 15.14 11.86 -20.17
C GLU A 251 16.26 11.28 -19.32
N GLU A 252 16.09 11.24 -18.00
CA GLU A 252 17.10 10.72 -17.07
C GLU A 252 16.47 9.75 -16.07
N ASN A 253 17.21 8.69 -15.73
CA ASN A 253 16.87 7.76 -14.66
C ASN A 253 18.14 7.44 -13.87
N HIS A 254 18.11 7.71 -12.56
CA HIS A 254 19.23 7.48 -11.66
C HIS A 254 18.81 6.58 -10.50
N LEU A 255 19.76 5.76 -10.06
CA LEU A 255 19.62 4.92 -8.87
C LEU A 255 20.65 5.34 -7.84
N TYR A 256 20.22 5.50 -6.60
CA TYR A 256 21.08 5.84 -5.49
C TYR A 256 20.91 4.84 -4.37
N SER A 257 22.01 4.28 -3.88
CA SER A 257 22.02 3.53 -2.63
C SER A 257 22.20 4.47 -1.46
N TYR A 258 21.43 4.22 -0.39
CA TYR A 258 21.56 4.90 0.88
C TYR A 258 21.62 3.87 2.01
N ASN A 259 22.67 3.94 2.84
CA ASN A 259 22.73 3.17 4.08
C ASN A 259 22.48 4.10 5.26
N ILE A 260 21.45 3.78 6.03
CA ILE A 260 20.97 4.60 7.16
C ILE A 260 21.96 4.65 8.34
N VAL A 261 22.79 3.62 8.53
CA VAL A 261 23.78 3.54 9.62
C VAL A 261 25.01 4.36 9.30
N SER A 262 25.58 4.18 8.11
CA SER A 262 26.79 4.87 7.68
C SER A 262 26.52 6.24 7.10
N GLN A 263 25.24 6.62 6.89
CA GLN A 263 24.85 7.88 6.27
C GLN A 263 25.55 8.08 4.92
N SER A 264 25.71 6.98 4.19
CA SER A 264 26.46 6.97 2.94
C SER A 264 25.49 6.90 1.78
N PHE A 265 25.49 7.96 0.98
CA PHE A 265 24.74 8.07 -0.25
C PHE A 265 25.68 7.84 -1.45
N LYS A 266 25.29 6.97 -2.38
CA LYS A 266 26.10 6.64 -3.55
C LYS A 266 25.22 6.36 -4.75
N GLU A 267 25.47 7.08 -5.84
CA GLU A 267 24.90 6.76 -7.15
C GLU A 267 25.41 5.39 -7.63
N LEU A 268 24.47 4.55 -8.04
CA LEU A 268 24.70 3.21 -8.53
C LEU A 268 24.87 3.24 -10.04
N PHE A 269 25.87 2.52 -10.54
CA PHE A 269 26.08 2.39 -11.97
C PHE A 269 25.17 1.32 -12.56
N PHE A 270 24.45 1.67 -13.62
CA PHE A 270 23.58 0.76 -14.35
C PHE A 270 24.03 0.64 -15.80
N ASP A 271 24.42 -0.56 -16.22
CA ASP A 271 24.98 -0.80 -17.55
C ASP A 271 23.92 -1.02 -18.64
N ASN A 272 22.68 -1.34 -18.25
CA ASN A 272 21.59 -1.64 -19.18
C ASN A 272 20.44 -0.61 -19.08
N GLU A 273 20.65 0.57 -19.65
CA GLU A 273 19.66 1.64 -19.69
C GLU A 273 18.29 1.21 -20.25
N ALA A 274 18.24 0.21 -21.15
CA ALA A 274 16.98 -0.25 -21.73
C ALA A 274 16.05 -0.92 -20.70
N ILE A 275 16.61 -1.61 -19.69
CA ILE A 275 15.82 -2.18 -18.59
C ILE A 275 15.43 -1.08 -17.61
N LEU A 276 16.39 -0.22 -17.26
CA LEU A 276 16.17 0.87 -16.29
C LEU A 276 15.07 1.82 -16.75
N ASN A 277 15.09 2.17 -18.04
CA ASN A 277 14.21 3.16 -18.66
C ASN A 277 12.90 2.56 -19.18
N ASN A 278 12.65 1.26 -18.96
CA ASN A 278 11.40 0.65 -19.37
C ASN A 278 10.29 0.97 -18.35
N GLU A 279 9.34 1.78 -18.80
CA GLU A 279 8.19 2.26 -18.02
C GLU A 279 7.20 1.14 -17.66
N GLU A 280 7.14 0.06 -18.46
CA GLU A 280 6.30 -1.11 -18.18
C GLU A 280 6.95 -2.09 -17.19
N THR A 281 8.12 -1.75 -16.63
CA THR A 281 8.83 -2.62 -15.69
C THR A 281 8.27 -2.45 -14.28
N ILE A 282 7.96 -3.57 -13.62
CA ILE A 282 7.67 -3.57 -12.19
C ILE A 282 8.97 -3.80 -11.44
N ARG A 283 9.17 -3.09 -10.33
CA ARG A 283 10.44 -3.09 -9.55
C ARG A 283 10.17 -3.53 -8.12
N HIS A 284 11.06 -4.35 -7.57
CA HIS A 284 10.99 -4.81 -6.18
C HIS A 284 12.38 -4.85 -5.55
N GLY A 285 12.49 -4.42 -4.29
CA GLY A 285 13.72 -4.46 -3.51
C GLY A 285 13.67 -5.58 -2.48
N GLN A 286 14.69 -6.44 -2.44
CA GLN A 286 14.81 -7.48 -1.42
C GLN A 286 16.22 -8.09 -1.36
N ASP A 287 16.69 -8.38 -0.13
CA ASP A 287 17.90 -9.12 0.18
C ASP A 287 19.16 -8.63 -0.57
N GLY A 288 19.34 -7.31 -0.64
CA GLY A 288 20.48 -6.66 -1.30
C GLY A 288 20.34 -6.55 -2.83
N LYS A 289 19.17 -6.85 -3.39
CA LYS A 289 18.92 -6.88 -4.84
C LYS A 289 17.70 -6.05 -5.24
N LEU A 290 17.75 -5.55 -6.47
CA LEU A 290 16.59 -5.02 -7.19
C LEU A 290 16.18 -5.99 -8.28
N TYR A 291 14.90 -6.35 -8.28
CA TYR A 291 14.26 -7.20 -9.27
C TYR A 291 13.49 -6.34 -10.26
N TYR A 292 13.75 -6.54 -11.54
CA TYR A 292 13.07 -5.87 -12.65
C TYR A 292 12.25 -6.90 -13.40
N PHE A 293 10.93 -6.79 -13.33
CA PHE A 293 9.98 -7.67 -14.02
C PHE A 293 9.53 -6.99 -15.31
N VAL A 294 10.03 -7.50 -16.44
CA VAL A 294 9.74 -6.97 -17.78
C VAL A 294 8.79 -7.92 -18.50
N ARG A 295 7.58 -7.46 -18.84
CA ARG A 295 6.61 -8.29 -19.58
C ARG A 295 6.99 -8.36 -21.06
N ASP A 296 7.03 -9.57 -21.59
CA ASP A 296 6.96 -9.84 -23.03
C ASP A 296 5.82 -10.80 -23.30
N ARG A 297 4.63 -10.26 -23.63
CA ARG A 297 3.42 -10.99 -24.02
C ARG A 297 3.02 -12.11 -23.05
N LYS A 298 3.59 -13.30 -23.22
CA LYS A 298 3.30 -14.54 -22.48
C LYS A 298 4.41 -14.92 -21.48
N THR A 299 5.41 -14.08 -21.34
CA THR A 299 6.56 -14.31 -20.47
C THR A 299 6.87 -13.05 -19.69
N ILE A 300 7.50 -13.22 -18.53
CA ILE A 300 8.18 -12.16 -17.82
C ILE A 300 9.66 -12.48 -17.89
N VAL A 301 10.47 -11.52 -18.31
CA VAL A 301 11.92 -11.60 -18.12
C VAL A 301 12.23 -10.87 -16.82
N VAL A 302 12.79 -11.61 -15.87
CA VAL A 302 13.18 -11.10 -14.57
C VAL A 302 14.69 -10.87 -14.59
N HIS A 303 15.10 -9.61 -14.39
CA HIS A 303 16.49 -9.24 -14.24
C HIS A 303 16.78 -8.89 -12.78
N VAL A 304 17.88 -9.41 -12.23
CA VAL A 304 18.27 -9.20 -10.84
C VAL A 304 19.56 -8.40 -10.82
N TYR A 305 19.47 -7.19 -10.31
CA TYR A 305 20.59 -6.29 -10.11
C TYR A 305 21.07 -6.39 -8.66
N ASP A 306 22.33 -6.78 -8.47
CA ASP A 306 22.96 -6.85 -7.15
C ASP A 306 23.58 -5.50 -6.80
N ILE A 307 23.12 -4.90 -5.69
CA ILE A 307 23.56 -3.57 -5.27
C ILE A 307 25.03 -3.56 -4.85
N ALA A 308 25.53 -4.66 -4.29
CA ALA A 308 26.89 -4.72 -3.77
C ALA A 308 27.92 -4.84 -4.91
N THR A 309 27.58 -5.55 -5.98
CA THR A 309 28.47 -5.73 -7.14
C THR A 309 28.19 -4.75 -8.29
N GLU A 310 27.10 -3.99 -8.22
CA GLU A 310 26.66 -3.04 -9.25
C GLU A 310 26.51 -3.67 -10.63
N SER A 311 25.90 -4.84 -10.67
CA SER A 311 25.77 -5.62 -11.89
C SER A 311 24.54 -6.51 -11.88
N PHE A 312 24.01 -6.80 -13.06
CA PHE A 312 23.05 -7.89 -13.21
C PHE A 312 23.71 -9.25 -12.95
N VAL A 313 23.17 -9.98 -11.98
CA VAL A 313 23.70 -11.28 -11.54
C VAL A 313 22.87 -12.46 -12.03
N LEU A 314 21.61 -12.21 -12.38
CA LEU A 314 20.70 -13.23 -12.86
C LEU A 314 19.70 -12.62 -13.85
N GLU A 315 19.43 -13.36 -14.92
CA GLU A 315 18.36 -13.10 -15.86
C GLU A 315 17.61 -14.41 -16.07
N LYS A 316 16.28 -14.36 -15.98
CA LYS A 316 15.44 -15.54 -16.14
C LYS A 316 14.15 -15.18 -16.87
N GLU A 317 13.87 -15.89 -17.95
CA GLU A 317 12.55 -15.92 -18.55
C GLU A 317 11.65 -16.87 -17.74
N VAL A 318 10.53 -16.33 -17.28
CA VAL A 318 9.47 -17.03 -16.56
C VAL A 318 8.21 -17.00 -17.42
N SER A 319 7.65 -18.17 -17.71
CA SER A 319 6.38 -18.25 -18.42
C SER A 319 5.24 -17.77 -17.51
N ILE A 320 4.37 -16.92 -18.06
CA ILE A 320 3.12 -16.53 -17.40
C ILE A 320 1.94 -17.03 -18.20
N ASN A 321 0.86 -17.36 -17.48
CA ASN A 321 -0.42 -17.55 -18.14
C ASN A 321 -1.05 -16.16 -18.39
N PRO A 322 -1.13 -15.70 -19.65
CA PRO A 322 -1.70 -14.38 -19.96
C PRO A 322 -3.20 -14.31 -19.65
N ASP A 323 -3.87 -15.46 -19.48
CA ASP A 323 -5.31 -15.52 -19.20
C ASP A 323 -5.65 -15.17 -17.75
N ILE A 324 -4.64 -15.00 -16.88
CA ILE A 324 -4.82 -14.63 -15.47
C ILE A 324 -4.12 -13.30 -15.10
N PHE A 325 -3.18 -12.82 -15.91
CA PHE A 325 -2.54 -11.52 -15.70
C PHE A 325 -3.00 -10.54 -16.79
N THR A 326 -4.15 -9.93 -16.52
CA THR A 326 -4.90 -9.08 -17.44
C THR A 326 -4.40 -7.64 -17.42
N GLU A 327 -4.02 -7.10 -16.24
CA GLU A 327 -3.63 -5.69 -16.08
C GLU A 327 -2.22 -5.53 -15.48
N TRP A 328 -1.21 -5.64 -16.34
CA TRP A 328 0.21 -5.61 -15.92
C TRP A 328 0.62 -4.35 -15.16
N ALA A 329 0.06 -3.20 -15.50
CA ALA A 329 0.38 -1.93 -14.86
C ALA A 329 -0.05 -1.85 -13.38
N TYR A 330 -0.90 -2.77 -12.93
CA TYR A 330 -1.41 -2.80 -11.56
C TYR A 330 -0.92 -4.00 -10.75
N ILE A 331 0.07 -4.74 -11.24
CA ILE A 331 0.64 -5.86 -10.49
C ILE A 331 1.40 -5.35 -9.28
N ASP A 332 1.13 -5.94 -8.14
CA ASP A 332 1.90 -5.73 -6.92
C ASP A 332 2.94 -6.85 -6.74
N VAL A 333 4.08 -6.50 -6.15
CA VAL A 333 5.18 -7.42 -5.87
C VAL A 333 5.58 -7.30 -4.41
N GLN A 334 5.53 -8.41 -3.70
CA GLN A 334 5.81 -8.44 -2.27
C GLN A 334 6.76 -9.57 -1.89
N LYS A 335 7.56 -9.34 -0.85
CA LYS A 335 8.30 -10.38 -0.15
C LYS A 335 7.33 -11.15 0.74
N ASN A 336 7.23 -12.46 0.54
CA ASN A 336 6.49 -13.33 1.44
C ASN A 336 7.19 -13.37 2.80
N SER A 337 6.52 -12.94 3.85
CA SER A 337 7.08 -12.84 5.20
C SER A 337 7.46 -14.19 5.82
N SER A 338 6.87 -15.29 5.35
CA SER A 338 7.09 -16.63 5.90
C SER A 338 8.42 -17.25 5.49
N ASP A 339 8.87 -16.99 4.26
CA ASP A 339 10.02 -17.68 3.67
C ASP A 339 10.88 -16.83 2.72
N GLY A 340 10.50 -15.57 2.50
CA GLY A 340 11.20 -14.65 1.60
C GLY A 340 10.96 -14.90 0.12
N SER A 341 10.00 -15.74 -0.26
CA SER A 341 9.62 -15.89 -1.68
C SER A 341 9.06 -14.59 -2.27
N ILE A 342 9.18 -14.42 -3.59
CA ILE A 342 8.64 -13.24 -4.29
C ILE A 342 7.24 -13.58 -4.77
N LEU A 343 6.25 -12.86 -4.26
CA LEU A 343 4.86 -12.96 -4.68
C LEU A 343 4.55 -11.83 -5.67
N LEU A 344 4.03 -12.18 -6.83
CA LEU A 344 3.44 -11.23 -7.78
C LEU A 344 1.95 -11.54 -7.91
N TYR A 345 1.10 -10.52 -7.85
CA TYR A 345 -0.34 -10.71 -7.97
C TYR A 345 -1.09 -9.43 -8.40
N GLU A 346 -2.29 -9.58 -8.95
CA GLU A 346 -3.19 -8.44 -9.21
C GLU A 346 -3.96 -8.06 -7.94
N PRO A 347 -3.79 -6.86 -7.40
CA PRO A 347 -4.39 -6.45 -6.14
C PRO A 347 -5.83 -5.97 -6.31
N THR A 348 -6.49 -6.13 -7.46
CA THR A 348 -7.86 -5.61 -7.67
C THR A 348 -8.80 -6.70 -8.19
N ILE A 349 -9.98 -6.83 -7.58
CA ILE A 349 -11.13 -7.62 -8.06
C ILE A 349 -12.27 -6.68 -8.39
N GLN A 350 -12.73 -6.65 -9.64
CA GLN A 350 -14.01 -6.04 -9.96
C GLN A 350 -15.13 -7.06 -9.74
N TRP A 351 -16.20 -6.68 -9.03
CA TRP A 351 -17.25 -7.64 -8.60
C TRP A 351 -18.64 -7.37 -9.16
N ASP A 352 -18.86 -6.22 -9.80
CA ASP A 352 -20.17 -5.82 -10.34
C ASP A 352 -20.24 -5.81 -11.88
N VAL A 353 -19.21 -6.35 -12.54
CA VAL A 353 -19.21 -6.62 -13.97
C VAL A 353 -19.48 -8.11 -14.17
N GLU A 354 -20.29 -8.50 -15.16
CA GLU A 354 -20.43 -9.91 -15.60
C GLU A 354 -19.12 -10.43 -16.26
N MET A 355 -17.98 -10.20 -15.62
CA MET A 355 -16.68 -10.69 -16.05
C MET A 355 -16.24 -11.78 -15.09
N ASP A 356 -15.81 -12.91 -15.67
CA ASP A 356 -15.10 -13.98 -14.98
C ASP A 356 -13.70 -13.47 -14.57
N ASP A 357 -13.64 -12.44 -13.72
CA ASP A 357 -12.40 -11.77 -13.37
C ASP A 357 -11.58 -12.66 -12.44
N LYS A 358 -10.38 -12.99 -12.94
CA LYS A 358 -9.39 -13.83 -12.26
C LYS A 358 -8.26 -12.94 -11.81
N ILE A 359 -7.97 -12.88 -10.52
CA ILE A 359 -6.70 -12.32 -10.04
C ILE A 359 -5.62 -13.34 -10.34
N GLY A 360 -4.70 -13.01 -11.24
CA GLY A 360 -3.48 -13.78 -11.42
C GLY A 360 -2.55 -13.67 -10.23
N MET A 361 -1.86 -14.76 -9.93
CA MET A 361 -0.80 -14.80 -8.94
C MET A 361 0.29 -15.79 -9.30
N MET A 362 1.50 -15.48 -8.85
CA MET A 362 2.66 -16.34 -9.00
C MET A 362 3.63 -16.13 -7.83
N ILE A 363 4.33 -17.21 -7.47
CA ILE A 363 5.39 -17.19 -6.46
C ILE A 363 6.67 -17.67 -7.11
N LEU A 364 7.73 -16.87 -6.95
CA LEU A 364 9.06 -17.16 -7.44
C LEU A 364 10.03 -17.40 -6.28
N ASN A 365 10.92 -18.36 -6.49
CA ASN A 365 12.09 -18.52 -5.64
C ASN A 365 13.04 -17.32 -5.85
N PRO A 366 13.45 -16.59 -4.80
CA PRO A 366 14.25 -15.37 -4.96
C PRO A 366 15.70 -15.64 -5.41
N GLU A 367 16.23 -16.85 -5.18
CA GLU A 367 17.60 -17.21 -5.54
C GLU A 367 17.71 -17.73 -6.98
N THR A 368 16.72 -18.51 -7.41
CA THR A 368 16.75 -19.23 -8.70
C THR A 368 15.76 -18.68 -9.73
N LEU A 369 14.78 -17.88 -9.29
CA LEU A 369 13.64 -17.39 -10.06
C LEU A 369 12.80 -18.52 -10.68
N GLU A 370 12.90 -19.74 -10.13
CA GLU A 370 12.02 -20.83 -10.51
C GLU A 370 10.60 -20.55 -10.03
N LEU A 371 9.63 -20.86 -10.90
CA LEU A 371 8.21 -20.78 -10.58
C LEU A 371 7.87 -21.87 -9.56
N GLU A 372 7.55 -21.45 -8.34
CA GLU A 372 7.15 -22.37 -7.27
C GLU A 372 5.63 -22.56 -7.24
N PHE A 373 4.89 -21.56 -7.73
CA PHE A 373 3.44 -21.56 -7.78
C PHE A 373 2.91 -20.60 -8.85
N SER A 374 1.85 -20.99 -9.57
CA SER A 374 0.99 -20.09 -10.33
C SER A 374 -0.47 -20.50 -10.19
N GLY A 375 -1.35 -19.51 -10.08
CA GLY A 375 -2.79 -19.74 -9.95
C GLY A 375 -3.57 -18.46 -10.05
N TYR A 376 -4.86 -18.54 -9.72
CA TYR A 376 -5.71 -17.37 -9.67
C TYR A 376 -6.78 -17.46 -8.59
N LEU A 377 -7.31 -16.29 -8.22
CA LEU A 377 -8.51 -16.15 -7.41
C LEU A 377 -9.67 -15.76 -8.31
N GLU A 378 -10.83 -16.37 -8.08
CA GLU A 378 -12.04 -16.07 -8.81
C GLU A 378 -13.17 -15.83 -7.83
N TYR A 379 -13.92 -14.75 -8.05
CA TYR A 379 -15.10 -14.44 -7.27
C TYR A 379 -16.30 -15.25 -7.77
N GLN A 380 -16.84 -16.10 -6.91
CA GLN A 380 -18.00 -16.95 -7.17
C GLN A 380 -19.25 -16.27 -6.61
N TYR A 381 -20.17 -15.90 -7.51
CA TYR A 381 -21.50 -15.43 -7.15
C TYR A 381 -22.36 -16.61 -6.71
N ASP A 382 -23.02 -16.52 -5.55
CA ASP A 382 -24.00 -17.54 -5.16
C ASP A 382 -25.28 -17.33 -6.00
N ASP A 383 -25.43 -18.16 -7.04
CA ASP A 383 -26.34 -18.01 -8.19
C ASP A 383 -27.85 -18.17 -7.86
N ASP A 384 -28.22 -18.29 -6.58
CA ASP A 384 -29.61 -18.48 -6.13
C ASP A 384 -30.47 -17.19 -6.20
N ARG A 385 -29.98 -16.11 -6.82
CA ARG A 385 -30.70 -14.85 -6.95
C ARG A 385 -30.67 -14.31 -8.37
N GLN A 386 -31.54 -14.90 -9.22
CA GLN A 386 -32.23 -14.08 -10.21
C GLN A 386 -32.77 -12.84 -9.50
N PHE A 387 -32.34 -11.67 -9.97
CA PHE A 387 -32.94 -10.38 -9.69
C PHE A 387 -34.42 -10.53 -9.33
N LEU A 388 -34.78 -10.18 -8.10
CA LEU A 388 -36.11 -9.65 -7.82
C LEU A 388 -36.23 -8.31 -8.55
N SER A 389 -36.20 -8.38 -9.88
CA SER A 389 -36.88 -7.43 -10.72
C SER A 389 -38.28 -7.35 -10.16
N VAL A 390 -38.70 -6.13 -9.87
CA VAL A 390 -40.10 -5.81 -9.62
C VAL A 390 -40.85 -6.19 -10.91
N LYS A 391 -41.25 -7.46 -11.03
CA LYS A 391 -42.29 -7.88 -11.95
C LYS A 391 -43.56 -7.25 -11.43
N SER A 392 -43.84 -6.07 -11.98
CA SER A 392 -45.15 -5.46 -12.15
C SER A 392 -46.25 -6.13 -11.33
N LEU A 393 -46.62 -5.52 -10.20
CA LEU A 393 -48.00 -5.57 -9.74
C LEU A 393 -48.86 -5.02 -10.88
N LYS A 394 -49.46 -5.91 -11.68
CA LYS A 394 -50.68 -5.57 -12.41
C LYS A 394 -51.77 -5.41 -11.35
N LEU A 395 -52.32 -4.20 -11.30
CA LEU A 395 -53.58 -3.88 -10.61
C LEU A 395 -54.68 -4.87 -10.97
#